data_AF-A0AAW5N0H6-F1
#
_entry.id   AF-A0AAW5N0H6-F1
#
_cell.length_a   1.000
_cell.length_b   1.000
_cell.length_c   1.000
_cell.angle_alpha   90.00
_cell.angle_beta   90.00
_cell.angle_gamma   90.00
#
_symmetry.space_group_name_H-M   'P 1'
#
loop_
_entity.id
_entity.type
_entity.pdbx_description
1 polymer ?
#
loop_
_entity_poly.entity_id
_entity_poly.type
_entity_poly.pdbx_seq_one_letter_code
_entity_poly.pdbx_strand_id
1 'polypeptide(L)'
;ACQPEDKASLKSMLRNNIAIITSYNDMLSAHQPYEHYPEIIRKALHEANAVGQVAGGVPAMCDGVTQGQDGMELSLLSREVIAMSAAVGLSHN
;
A
#
# COMPACT_ATOMS: atom_id res chain seq x y z
N ALA A 1 -13.55 -2.15 0.26
CA ALA A 1 -13.46 -3.28 -0.69
C ALA A 1 -13.81 -2.79 -2.09
N CYS A 2 -13.30 -3.43 -3.15
CA CYS A 2 -13.57 -3.07 -4.55
C CYS A 2 -15.06 -3.14 -4.90
N GLN A 3 -15.57 -2.19 -5.70
CA GLN A 3 -17.00 -2.08 -6.01
C GLN A 3 -17.49 -3.24 -6.88
N PRO A 4 -18.80 -3.57 -6.90
CA PRO A 4 -19.34 -4.66 -7.70
C PRO A 4 -19.04 -4.55 -9.20
N GLU A 5 -19.08 -3.33 -9.76
CA GLU A 5 -18.80 -3.04 -11.16
C GLU A 5 -17.33 -3.27 -11.52
N ASP A 6 -16.43 -2.90 -10.61
CA ASP A 6 -15.01 -3.14 -10.76
C ASP A 6 -14.69 -4.64 -10.71
N LYS A 7 -15.35 -5.39 -9.81
CA LYS A 7 -15.20 -6.85 -9.75
C LYS A 7 -15.64 -7.50 -11.07
N ALA A 8 -16.72 -7.03 -11.69
CA ALA A 8 -17.15 -7.52 -12.99
C ALA A 8 -16.13 -7.18 -14.09
N SER A 9 -15.60 -5.95 -14.10
CA SER A 9 -14.59 -5.48 -15.06
C SER A 9 -13.24 -6.20 -14.94
N LEU A 10 -12.85 -6.54 -13.71
CA LEU A 10 -11.63 -7.31 -13.45
C LEU A 10 -11.77 -8.76 -13.92
N LYS A 11 -12.93 -9.39 -13.68
CA LYS A 11 -13.21 -10.77 -14.13
C LYS A 11 -13.21 -10.90 -15.66
N SER A 12 -13.60 -9.85 -16.37
CA SER A 12 -13.60 -9.82 -17.83
C SER A 12 -12.25 -9.44 -18.44
N MET A 13 -11.23 -9.14 -17.62
CA MET A 13 -9.91 -8.64 -18.04
C MET A 13 -9.97 -7.41 -18.95
N LEU A 14 -11.03 -6.61 -18.87
CA LEU A 14 -11.26 -5.45 -19.73
C LEU A 14 -10.52 -4.19 -19.26
N ARG A 15 -9.99 -4.21 -18.03
CA ARG A 15 -9.30 -3.07 -17.42
C ARG A 15 -8.02 -3.52 -16.73
N ASN A 16 -7.01 -2.65 -16.75
CA ASN A 16 -5.78 -2.86 -16.01
C ASN A 16 -6.07 -2.89 -14.51
N ASN A 17 -5.58 -3.92 -13.83
CA ASN A 17 -5.65 -4.04 -12.37
C ASN A 17 -4.35 -3.54 -11.74
N ILE A 18 -4.43 -2.49 -10.94
CA ILE A 18 -3.27 -1.88 -10.29
C ILE A 18 -3.34 -2.15 -8.78
N ALA A 19 -2.34 -2.88 -8.29
CA ALA A 19 -2.16 -3.12 -6.87
C ALA A 19 -1.53 -1.91 -6.17
N ILE A 20 -2.05 -1.57 -5.00
CA ILE A 20 -1.56 -0.50 -4.14
C ILE A 20 -1.01 -1.14 -2.87
N ILE A 21 0.24 -0.85 -2.54
CA ILE A 21 0.87 -1.19 -1.27
C ILE A 21 0.97 0.09 -0.44
N THR A 22 0.54 0.04 0.81
CA THR A 22 0.55 1.19 1.71
C THR A 22 1.37 0.90 2.95
N SER A 23 2.11 1.90 3.43
CA SER A 23 2.80 1.86 4.71
C SER A 23 2.05 2.66 5.77
N TYR A 24 0.74 2.87 5.59
CA TYR A 24 -0.08 3.63 6.52
C TYR A 24 -0.02 3.05 7.94
N ASN A 25 0.25 3.93 8.89
CA ASN A 25 -0.06 3.75 10.29
C ASN A 25 -0.41 5.12 10.89
N ASP A 26 -1.12 5.11 12.01
CA ASP A 26 -1.53 6.28 12.78
C ASP A 26 -0.41 6.81 13.71
N MET A 27 0.64 6.02 13.93
CA MET A 27 1.75 6.36 14.82
C MET A 27 2.73 7.37 14.22
N LEU A 28 2.95 7.35 12.90
CA LEU A 28 3.96 8.19 12.24
C LEU A 28 3.29 9.32 11.45
N SER A 29 3.52 10.57 11.87
CA SER A 29 2.91 11.75 11.24
C SER A 29 3.20 11.85 9.74
N ALA A 30 4.40 11.44 9.29
CA ALA A 30 4.76 11.41 7.88
C ALA A 30 3.89 10.46 7.04
N HIS A 31 3.19 9.50 7.67
CA HIS A 31 2.39 8.48 7.02
C HIS A 31 0.90 8.79 7.05
N GLN A 32 0.48 9.85 7.76
CA GLN A 32 -0.92 10.29 7.79
C GLN A 32 -1.56 10.44 6.39
N PRO A 33 -0.88 11.00 5.37
CA PRO A 33 -1.48 11.13 4.04
C PRO A 33 -1.91 9.79 3.43
N TYR A 34 -1.26 8.68 3.82
CA TYR A 34 -1.54 7.34 3.28
C TYR A 34 -2.89 6.78 3.72
N GLU A 35 -3.56 7.42 4.68
CA GLU A 35 -4.94 7.11 5.05
C GLU A 35 -5.89 7.32 3.86
N HIS A 36 -5.72 8.44 3.14
CA HIS A 36 -6.65 8.87 2.10
C HIS A 36 -6.10 8.70 0.68
N TYR A 37 -4.78 8.54 0.51
CA TYR A 37 -4.17 8.34 -0.80
C TYR A 37 -4.74 7.15 -1.58
N PRO A 38 -5.05 5.98 -0.98
CA PRO A 38 -5.68 4.90 -1.72
C PRO A 38 -7.02 5.28 -2.36
N GLU A 39 -7.81 6.17 -1.75
CA GLU A 39 -9.04 6.66 -2.35
C GLU A 39 -8.76 7.58 -3.54
N ILE A 40 -7.83 8.52 -3.39
CA ILE A 40 -7.43 9.46 -4.45
C ILE A 40 -6.85 8.70 -5.65
N ILE A 41 -5.97 7.73 -5.40
CA ILE A 41 -5.36 6.88 -6.43
C ILE A 41 -6.44 6.08 -7.18
N ARG A 42 -7.41 5.49 -6.48
CA ARG A 42 -8.51 4.77 -7.14
C ARG A 42 -9.30 5.68 -8.08
N LYS A 43 -9.67 6.89 -7.64
CA LYS A 43 -10.39 7.86 -8.47
C LYS A 43 -9.60 8.19 -9.75
N ALA A 44 -8.31 8.49 -9.62
CA ALA A 44 -7.45 8.75 -10.77
C ALA A 44 -7.32 7.54 -11.73
N LEU A 45 -7.24 6.31 -11.18
CA LEU A 45 -7.22 5.09 -11.99
C LEU A 45 -8.53 4.90 -12.75
N HIS A 46 -9.68 5.17 -12.13
CA HIS A 46 -10.98 5.09 -12.81
C HIS A 46 -11.07 6.06 -13.98
N GLU A 47 -10.58 7.30 -13.83
CA GLU A 47 -10.50 8.29 -14.92
C GLU A 47 -9.61 7.80 -16.08
N ALA A 48 -8.61 6.97 -15.79
CA ALA A 48 -7.74 6.33 -16.77
C ALA A 48 -8.23 4.94 -17.25
N ASN A 49 -9.49 4.56 -16.98
CA ASN A 49 -10.07 3.25 -17.32
C ASN A 49 -9.29 2.04 -16.71
N ALA A 50 -8.71 2.23 -15.53
CA ALA A 50 -8.05 1.22 -14.72
C ALA A 50 -8.78 1.02 -13.38
N VAL A 51 -8.49 -0.08 -12.70
CA VAL A 51 -9.03 -0.38 -11.36
C VAL A 51 -7.87 -0.49 -10.37
N GLY A 52 -8.01 0.14 -9.21
CA GLY A 52 -7.03 0.12 -8.13
C GLY A 52 -7.51 -0.63 -6.89
N GLN A 53 -6.67 -1.49 -6.32
CA GLN A 53 -6.97 -2.20 -5.08
C GLN A 53 -5.80 -2.12 -4.10
N VAL A 54 -6.08 -1.95 -2.82
CA VAL A 54 -5.02 -2.12 -1.81
C VAL A 54 -4.78 -3.61 -1.68
N ALA A 55 -3.59 -4.04 -2.07
CA ALA A 55 -3.18 -5.42 -2.09
C ALA A 55 -2.50 -5.84 -0.78
N GLY A 56 -1.90 -4.89 -0.05
CA GLY A 56 -1.28 -5.16 1.23
C GLY A 56 -0.81 -3.91 1.95
N GLY A 57 -0.53 -4.09 3.25
CA GLY A 57 0.19 -3.13 4.08
C GLY A 57 1.65 -3.57 4.26
N VAL A 58 2.56 -2.61 4.39
CA VAL A 58 3.95 -2.86 4.79
C VAL A 58 4.22 -2.15 6.12
N PRO A 59 5.13 -2.67 6.97
CA PRO A 59 5.49 -1.96 8.19
C PRO A 59 6.18 -0.64 7.86
N ALA A 60 6.19 0.24 8.85
CA ALA A 60 6.78 1.54 8.75
C ALA A 60 7.45 1.93 10.06
N MET A 61 8.54 2.66 9.94
CA MET A 61 9.26 3.24 11.06
C MET A 61 9.79 4.62 10.69
N CYS A 62 10.09 5.42 11.69
CA CYS A 62 10.66 6.74 11.51
C CYS A 62 11.97 6.81 12.28
N ASP A 63 13.08 6.99 11.55
CA ASP A 63 14.41 7.12 12.15
C ASP A 63 14.45 8.23 13.20
N GLY A 64 13.77 9.35 12.95
CA GLY A 64 13.68 10.46 13.92
C GLY A 64 12.96 10.09 15.23
N VAL A 65 12.07 9.08 15.22
CA VAL A 65 11.41 8.56 16.43
C VAL A 65 12.28 7.51 17.13
N THR A 66 12.94 6.64 16.36
CA THR A 66 13.73 5.54 16.91
C THR A 66 15.17 5.91 17.25
N GLN A 67 15.65 7.11 16.86
CA GLN A 67 17.03 7.53 17.10
C GLN A 67 17.38 7.52 18.59
N GLY A 68 18.42 6.76 18.93
CA GLY A 68 18.88 6.59 20.31
C GLY A 68 18.00 5.67 21.17
N GLN A 69 17.05 4.95 20.57
CA GLN A 69 16.23 3.91 21.20
C GLN A 69 16.61 2.53 20.65
N ASP A 70 16.31 1.46 21.41
CA ASP A 70 16.58 0.07 21.01
C ASP A 70 15.95 -0.28 19.64
N GLY A 71 14.84 0.37 19.28
CA GLY A 71 14.18 0.19 17.99
C GLY A 71 15.02 0.60 16.78
N MET A 72 16.08 1.41 16.94
CA MET A 72 16.96 1.81 15.84
C MET A 72 17.70 0.60 15.23
N GLU A 73 17.93 -0.45 16.02
CA GLU A 73 18.55 -1.71 15.56
C GLU A 73 17.71 -2.39 14.46
N LEU A 74 16.41 -2.08 14.38
CA LEU A 74 15.51 -2.59 13.35
C LEU A 74 15.46 -1.71 12.09
N SER A 75 16.10 -0.54 12.07
CA SER A 75 16.00 0.43 10.96
C SER A 75 16.39 -0.16 9.62
N LEU A 76 17.60 -0.73 9.53
CA LEU A 76 18.06 -1.36 8.30
C LEU A 76 17.26 -2.63 7.95
N LEU A 77 16.85 -3.41 8.95
CA LEU A 77 16.08 -4.63 8.73
C LEU A 77 14.67 -4.34 8.17
N SER A 78 14.06 -3.22 8.55
CA SER A 78 12.73 -2.83 8.09
C SER A 78 12.61 -2.79 6.57
N ARG A 79 13.70 -2.45 5.87
CA ARG A 79 13.76 -2.44 4.40
C ARG A 79 13.47 -3.82 3.80
N GLU A 80 14.07 -4.87 4.37
CA GLU A 80 13.88 -6.24 3.89
C GLU A 80 12.46 -6.74 4.20
N VAL A 81 11.91 -6.35 5.35
CA VAL A 81 10.53 -6.68 5.73
C VAL A 81 9.53 -5.96 4.81
N ILE A 82 9.77 -4.71 4.45
CA ILE A 82 8.96 -3.96 3.49
C ILE A 82 9.00 -4.65 2.11
N ALA A 83 10.19 -4.99 1.63
CA ALA A 83 10.36 -5.64 0.34
C ALA A 83 9.62 -7.00 0.28
N MET A 84 9.79 -7.83 1.30
CA MET A 84 9.13 -9.13 1.38
C MET A 84 7.61 -9.00 1.52
N SER A 85 7.14 -8.09 2.37
CA SER A 85 5.69 -7.82 2.55
C SER A 85 5.05 -7.32 1.26
N ALA A 86 5.73 -6.43 0.52
CA ALA A 86 5.26 -5.96 -0.78
C ALA A 86 5.20 -7.11 -1.81
N ALA A 87 6.24 -7.95 -1.88
CA ALA A 87 6.24 -9.12 -2.77
C ALA A 87 5.08 -10.08 -2.46
N VAL A 88 4.80 -10.34 -1.17
CA VAL A 88 3.66 -11.15 -0.74
C VAL A 88 2.34 -10.51 -1.17
N GLY A 89 2.14 -9.21 -0.91
CA GLY A 89 0.93 -8.50 -1.32
C GLY A 89 0.72 -8.45 -2.84
N LEU A 90 1.79 -8.54 -3.63
CA LEU A 90 1.73 -8.56 -5.10
C LEU A 90 1.64 -9.97 -5.70
N SER A 91 1.65 -11.02 -4.88
CA SER A 91 1.67 -12.42 -5.34
C SER A 91 0.29 -13.00 -5.69
N HIS A 92 -0.77 -12.20 -5.58
CA HIS A 92 -2.14 -12.58 -5.90
C HIS A 92 -2.36 -12.65 -7.41
N ASN A 93 -1.93 -13.74 -8.05
CA ASN A 93 -2.25 -14.08 -9.44
C ASN A 93 -3.68 -14.62 -9.59
#